data_AF-A0A9W6ZCJ4-F1
#
_entry.id   AF-A0A9W6ZCJ4-F1
#
_cell.length_a   1.000
_cell.length_b   1.000
_cell.length_c   1.000
_cell.angle_alpha   90.00
_cell.angle_beta   90.00
_cell.angle_gamma   90.00
#
_symmetry.space_group_name_H-M   'P 1'
#
loop_
_entity.id
_entity.type
_entity.pdbx_description
1 polymer ?
#
loop_
_entity_poly.entity_id
_entity_poly.type
_entity_poly.pdbx_seq_one_letter_code
_entity_poly.pdbx_strand_id
1 'polypeptide(L)'
;MSASSIYATDAGFEIHPSLAVLSASGFRGVYAKDDIDEETLLAKIPLTTTLSKTQLLSHPLFSSLSSFLSPTGPSSLSTDDILAVAIHVCRTTTLLDTVLFNPFAKLFPRIYKSPIFLAPGSLSYDALRHTSLLRTTQVLQGQIQQDHERLNSLLKQYNALHEEPHFPVDEDFPLECYVHSLFSVYSRGADVSFGGNGEESIVNRERMIVPFLDMFNHSSSSTVHYKYSSDSSSIHILSGSSPIKSGTEVNLNYGAVPNSKLLLFYGFSLQDNEEDFVDIYVPLQEGVDGREEKVKLLQASFPDFIPNAPFTLKSGGCLPPSLL
;
A
#
# COMPACT_ATOMS: atom_id res chain seq x y z
N MET A 1 18.43 2.04 18.49
CA MET A 1 17.41 1.47 19.40
C MET A 1 17.08 0.08 18.89
N SER A 2 16.86 -0.93 19.74
CA SER A 2 16.48 -2.27 19.25
C SER A 2 15.06 -2.23 18.67
N ALA A 3 14.76 -3.06 17.68
CA ALA A 3 13.40 -3.17 17.16
C ALA A 3 12.37 -3.44 18.27
N SER A 4 12.75 -4.27 19.25
CA SER A 4 11.97 -4.59 20.45
C SER A 4 11.70 -3.41 21.39
N SER A 5 12.44 -2.30 21.29
CA SER A 5 12.18 -1.10 22.12
C SER A 5 11.14 -0.16 21.51
N ILE A 6 10.90 -0.25 20.20
CA ILE A 6 9.86 0.53 19.50
C ILE A 6 8.52 -0.22 19.57
N TYR A 7 8.56 -1.54 19.47
CA TYR A 7 7.40 -2.42 19.53
C TYR A 7 7.44 -3.17 20.86
N ALA A 8 6.60 -2.75 21.81
CA ALA A 8 6.58 -3.31 23.16
C ALA A 8 6.24 -4.81 23.12
N THR A 9 7.03 -5.62 23.82
CA THR A 9 6.79 -7.05 24.03
C THR A 9 5.43 -7.34 24.66
N ASP A 10 4.86 -6.38 25.40
CA ASP A 10 3.60 -6.52 26.12
C ASP A 10 2.38 -6.74 25.20
N ALA A 11 2.55 -6.49 23.90
CA ALA A 11 1.50 -6.71 22.90
C ALA A 11 1.60 -8.03 22.13
N GLY A 12 2.51 -8.92 22.53
CA GLY A 12 2.68 -10.24 21.91
C GLY A 12 3.49 -10.22 20.61
N PHE A 13 4.22 -9.13 20.33
CA PHE A 13 5.20 -9.08 19.26
C PHE A 13 6.36 -10.01 19.61
N GLU A 14 6.72 -10.90 18.70
CA GLU A 14 7.95 -11.68 18.77
C GLU A 14 8.84 -11.20 17.61
N ILE A 15 9.96 -10.55 17.90
CA ILE A 15 10.90 -10.05 16.90
C ILE A 15 12.23 -10.75 17.12
N HIS A 16 12.80 -11.30 16.06
CA HIS A 16 14.09 -11.98 16.11
C HIS A 16 15.16 -11.06 16.72
N PRO A 17 15.94 -11.51 17.73
CA PRO A 17 16.81 -10.63 18.50
C PRO A 17 17.92 -10.00 17.66
N SER A 18 18.28 -10.61 16.53
CA SER A 18 19.26 -10.07 15.59
C SER A 18 18.71 -8.95 14.71
N LEU A 19 17.44 -8.56 14.81
CA LEU A 19 16.89 -7.43 14.03
C LEU A 19 16.95 -6.11 14.80
N ALA A 20 17.21 -5.02 14.08
CA ALA A 20 17.13 -3.66 14.59
C ALA A 20 16.54 -2.71 13.56
N VAL A 21 15.73 -1.75 14.01
CA VAL A 21 15.31 -0.62 13.17
C VAL A 21 16.36 0.46 13.27
N LEU A 22 17.00 0.78 12.14
CA LEU A 22 18.01 1.83 12.04
C LEU A 22 17.53 2.92 11.08
N SER A 23 18.07 4.11 11.24
CA SER A 23 17.90 5.20 10.28
C SER A 23 19.22 5.42 9.53
N ALA A 24 19.24 5.18 8.23
CA ALA A 24 20.37 5.44 7.34
C ALA A 24 19.96 6.49 6.29
N SER A 25 20.79 7.52 6.09
CA SER A 25 20.55 8.57 5.09
C SER A 25 19.16 9.25 5.17
N GLY A 26 18.58 9.32 6.37
CA GLY A 26 17.26 9.92 6.61
C GLY A 26 16.07 8.98 6.38
N PHE A 27 16.31 7.71 6.05
CA PHE A 27 15.28 6.68 5.88
C PHE A 27 15.42 5.62 6.96
N ARG A 28 14.28 5.11 7.46
CA ARG A 28 14.27 3.97 8.38
C ARG A 28 14.26 2.67 7.59
N GLY A 29 14.94 1.66 8.11
CA GLY A 29 14.96 0.31 7.58
C GLY A 29 15.21 -0.72 8.68
N VAL A 30 14.97 -1.99 8.39
CA VAL A 30 15.26 -3.12 9.28
C VAL A 30 16.60 -3.71 8.90
N TYR A 31 17.50 -3.91 9.85
CA TYR A 31 18.85 -4.41 9.62
C TYR A 31 19.14 -5.62 10.50
N ALA A 32 19.95 -6.54 9.96
CA ALA A 32 20.48 -7.67 10.71
C ALA A 32 21.75 -7.27 11.47
N LYS A 33 21.80 -7.58 12.77
CA LYS A 33 22.94 -7.37 13.67
C LYS A 33 23.89 -8.57 13.65
N ASP A 34 23.33 -9.75 13.43
CA ASP A 34 24.04 -11.03 13.34
C ASP A 34 23.59 -11.74 12.06
N ASP A 35 24.31 -12.77 11.65
CA ASP A 35 23.87 -13.63 10.55
C ASP A 35 22.56 -14.34 10.95
N ILE A 36 21.62 -14.44 10.01
CA ILE A 36 20.33 -15.12 10.18
C ILE A 36 20.20 -16.17 9.08
N ASP A 37 19.89 -17.40 9.47
CA ASP A 37 19.74 -18.52 8.54
C ASP A 37 18.52 -18.34 7.62
N GLU A 38 18.49 -19.14 6.56
CA GLU A 38 17.33 -19.26 5.66
C GLU A 38 16.09 -19.80 6.40
N GLU A 39 14.90 -19.50 5.87
CA GLU A 39 13.60 -19.99 6.40
C GLU A 39 13.37 -19.73 7.90
N THR A 40 14.02 -18.70 8.45
CA THR A 40 13.96 -18.31 9.86
C THR A 40 12.79 -17.37 10.09
N LEU A 41 12.05 -17.58 11.18
CA LEU A 41 11.02 -16.65 11.64
C LEU A 41 11.67 -15.35 12.13
N LEU A 42 11.53 -14.29 11.35
CA LEU A 42 12.07 -12.96 11.62
C LEU A 42 11.19 -12.18 12.58
N ALA A 43 9.87 -12.27 12.41
CA ALA A 43 8.92 -11.70 13.36
C ALA A 43 7.56 -12.39 13.28
N LYS A 44 6.85 -12.35 14.40
CA LYS A 44 5.45 -12.72 14.52
C LYS A 44 4.68 -11.54 15.12
N ILE A 45 3.74 -11.04 14.33
CA ILE A 45 2.96 -9.84 14.62
C ILE A 45 1.50 -10.25 14.84
N PRO A 46 0.96 -10.17 16.07
CA PRO A 46 -0.41 -10.60 16.32
C PRO A 46 -1.40 -9.79 15.48
N LEU A 47 -2.40 -10.46 14.90
CA LEU A 47 -3.37 -9.80 14.03
C LEU A 47 -4.13 -8.70 14.79
N THR A 48 -4.38 -8.88 16.09
CA THR A 48 -5.00 -7.88 16.97
C THR A 48 -4.26 -6.54 17.01
N THR A 49 -3.00 -6.49 16.56
CA THR A 49 -2.16 -5.29 16.54
C THR A 49 -2.09 -4.63 15.17
N THR A 50 -2.74 -5.18 14.14
CA THR A 50 -2.76 -4.60 12.79
C THR A 50 -3.85 -3.54 12.63
N LEU A 51 -3.73 -2.66 11.64
CA LEU A 51 -4.78 -1.73 11.26
C LEU A 51 -5.45 -2.24 9.99
N SER A 52 -6.59 -2.92 10.14
CA SER A 52 -7.35 -3.51 9.04
C SER A 52 -8.79 -3.00 9.04
N LYS A 53 -9.48 -3.10 7.90
CA LYS A 53 -10.91 -2.77 7.81
C LYS A 53 -11.72 -3.67 8.74
N THR A 54 -11.44 -4.98 8.75
CA THR A 54 -12.11 -5.96 9.62
C THR A 54 -11.99 -5.59 11.09
N GLN A 55 -10.80 -5.21 11.55
CA GLN A 55 -10.59 -4.81 12.94
C GLN A 55 -11.24 -3.48 13.28
N LEU A 56 -11.13 -2.50 12.39
CA LEU A 56 -11.76 -1.20 12.58
C LEU A 56 -13.27 -1.36 12.68
N LEU A 57 -13.92 -2.14 11.81
CA LEU A 57 -15.36 -2.37 11.89
C LEU A 57 -15.83 -3.16 13.12
N SER A 58 -14.90 -3.78 13.85
CA SER A 58 -15.18 -4.38 15.16
C SER A 58 -15.04 -3.38 16.32
N HIS A 59 -14.43 -2.22 16.08
CA HIS A 59 -14.25 -1.16 17.07
C HIS A 59 -15.53 -0.31 17.21
N PRO A 60 -15.98 0.04 18.43
CA PRO A 60 -17.25 0.76 18.64
C PRO A 60 -17.44 2.03 17.80
N LEU A 61 -16.37 2.83 17.66
CA LEU A 61 -16.36 4.05 16.85
C LEU A 61 -16.63 3.80 15.35
N PHE A 62 -16.13 2.69 14.81
CA PHE A 62 -16.17 2.39 13.37
C PHE A 62 -17.24 1.36 13.01
N SER A 63 -17.74 0.58 13.98
CA SER A 63 -18.74 -0.47 13.72
C SER A 63 -20.02 0.07 13.11
N SER A 64 -20.41 1.29 13.46
CA SER A 64 -21.58 1.97 12.91
C SER A 64 -21.36 2.50 11.48
N LEU A 65 -20.10 2.71 11.06
CA LEU A 65 -19.80 3.03 9.66
C LEU A 65 -20.16 1.87 8.74
N SER A 66 -20.23 0.63 9.23
CA SER A 66 -20.58 -0.54 8.41
C SER A 66 -21.88 -0.37 7.62
N SER A 67 -22.86 0.39 8.15
CA SER A 67 -24.10 0.75 7.47
C SER A 67 -23.89 1.61 6.20
N PHE A 68 -22.82 2.39 6.16
CA PHE A 68 -22.39 3.20 5.02
C PHE A 68 -21.48 2.40 4.05
N LEU A 69 -21.05 1.18 4.42
CA LEU A 69 -20.10 0.36 3.65
C LEU A 69 -20.75 -0.68 2.72
N SER A 70 -22.02 -0.49 2.34
CA SER A 70 -22.70 -1.44 1.45
C SER A 70 -21.83 -1.75 0.21
N PRO A 71 -21.61 -3.03 -0.16
CA PRO A 71 -20.60 -3.43 -1.13
C PRO A 71 -20.85 -2.94 -2.57
N THR A 72 -22.03 -2.40 -2.87
CA THR A 72 -22.42 -2.04 -4.25
C THR A 72 -23.21 -0.72 -4.33
N GLY A 73 -22.81 0.30 -3.54
CA GLY A 73 -23.42 1.62 -3.59
C GLY A 73 -22.40 2.76 -3.80
N PRO A 74 -22.80 3.88 -4.42
CA PRO A 74 -21.96 5.08 -4.56
C PRO A 74 -21.52 5.70 -3.22
N SER A 75 -22.09 5.22 -2.11
CA SER A 75 -21.82 5.67 -0.74
C SER A 75 -20.82 4.79 0.03
N SER A 76 -20.26 3.73 -0.57
CA SER A 76 -19.36 2.80 0.13
C SER A 76 -17.98 3.39 0.36
N LEU A 77 -17.43 3.29 1.58
CA LEU A 77 -16.03 3.66 1.83
C LEU A 77 -15.10 2.52 1.40
N SER A 78 -14.02 2.91 0.71
CA SER A 78 -12.95 1.99 0.37
C SER A 78 -12.20 1.53 1.63
N THR A 79 -11.46 0.42 1.54
CA THR A 79 -10.55 0.02 2.63
C THR A 79 -9.53 1.12 2.90
N ASP A 80 -9.02 1.78 1.86
CA ASP A 80 -8.04 2.85 1.99
C ASP A 80 -8.63 4.09 2.69
N ASP A 81 -9.90 4.43 2.42
CA ASP A 81 -10.61 5.53 3.09
C ASP A 81 -10.67 5.27 4.60
N ILE A 82 -11.08 4.07 4.99
CA ILE A 82 -11.24 3.66 6.40
C ILE A 82 -9.89 3.70 7.11
N LEU A 83 -8.84 3.18 6.47
CA LEU A 83 -7.49 3.22 7.02
C LEU A 83 -6.95 4.65 7.12
N ALA A 84 -7.20 5.50 6.13
CA ALA A 84 -6.78 6.90 6.14
C ALA A 84 -7.46 7.69 7.27
N VAL A 85 -8.77 7.51 7.47
CA VAL A 85 -9.50 8.11 8.61
C VAL A 85 -8.92 7.62 9.92
N ALA A 86 -8.70 6.31 10.09
CA ALA A 86 -8.15 5.76 11.32
C ALA A 86 -6.75 6.31 11.63
N ILE A 87 -5.87 6.41 10.62
CA ILE A 87 -4.54 7.00 10.77
C ILE A 87 -4.64 8.47 11.22
N HIS A 88 -5.55 9.25 10.63
CA HIS A 88 -5.75 10.64 11.03
C HIS A 88 -6.27 10.75 12.46
N VAL A 89 -7.32 9.99 12.80
CA VAL A 89 -7.91 9.96 14.15
C VAL A 89 -6.88 9.58 15.21
N CYS A 90 -6.02 8.58 14.97
CA CYS A 90 -4.93 8.21 15.88
C CYS A 90 -3.86 9.31 16.03
N ARG A 91 -3.69 10.18 15.03
CA ARG A 91 -2.69 11.26 15.07
C ARG A 91 -3.19 12.50 15.80
N THR A 92 -4.49 12.77 15.74
CA THR A 92 -5.09 14.04 16.19
C THR A 92 -5.97 13.91 17.42
N THR A 93 -6.38 12.69 17.80
CA THR A 93 -7.33 12.46 18.90
C THR A 93 -6.92 11.27 19.77
N THR A 94 -7.68 11.02 20.83
CA THR A 94 -7.60 9.80 21.65
C THR A 94 -8.78 8.84 21.39
N LEU A 95 -9.54 9.03 20.31
CA LEU A 95 -10.76 8.26 20.03
C LEU A 95 -10.51 6.80 19.66
N LEU A 96 -9.31 6.51 19.13
CA LEU A 96 -8.84 5.16 18.79
C LEU A 96 -7.72 4.68 19.74
N ASP A 97 -7.66 5.24 20.97
CA ASP A 97 -6.58 4.98 21.92
C ASP A 97 -6.61 3.55 22.43
N THR A 98 -6.04 2.66 21.62
CA THR A 98 -5.54 1.38 22.08
C THR A 98 -4.09 1.56 22.49
N VAL A 99 -3.65 0.75 23.45
CA VAL A 99 -2.27 0.70 23.96
C VAL A 99 -1.22 0.52 22.85
N LEU A 100 -1.64 0.12 21.65
CA LEU A 100 -0.79 -0.23 20.53
C LEU A 100 -0.79 0.77 19.37
N PHE A 101 -1.95 1.27 18.99
CA PHE A 101 -2.08 2.03 17.74
C PHE A 101 -1.57 3.47 17.85
N ASN A 102 -1.81 4.15 18.98
CA ASN A 102 -1.40 5.55 19.12
C ASN A 102 0.12 5.75 19.10
N PRO A 103 0.94 4.91 19.78
CA PRO A 103 2.39 4.95 19.63
C PRO A 103 2.83 4.66 18.18
N PHE A 104 2.22 3.69 17.52
CA PHE A 104 2.56 3.30 16.15
C PHE A 104 2.18 4.38 15.11
N ALA A 105 1.01 5.00 15.22
CA ALA A 105 0.56 6.03 14.29
C ALA A 105 1.47 7.27 14.29
N LYS A 106 2.13 7.55 15.42
CA LYS A 106 3.16 8.60 15.54
C LYS A 106 4.45 8.26 14.79
N LEU A 107 4.67 6.98 14.45
CA LEU A 107 5.83 6.54 13.68
C LEU A 107 5.64 6.71 12.18
N PHE A 108 4.45 6.94 11.66
CA PHE A 108 4.27 7.17 10.23
C PHE A 108 5.04 8.42 9.76
N PRO A 109 5.59 8.43 8.53
CA PRO A 109 6.25 9.58 7.96
C PRO A 109 5.39 10.83 8.00
N ARG A 110 6.04 11.98 8.18
CA ARG A 110 5.42 13.32 8.08
C ARG A 110 5.66 14.00 6.73
N ILE A 111 6.52 13.40 5.91
CA ILE A 111 6.94 13.92 4.61
C ILE A 111 7.02 12.72 3.67
N TYR A 112 6.40 12.89 2.50
CA TYR A 112 6.46 11.94 1.40
C TYR A 112 7.10 12.61 0.20
N LYS A 113 7.83 11.82 -0.60
CA LYS A 113 8.50 12.29 -1.82
C LYS A 113 7.72 11.96 -3.10
N SER A 114 6.45 11.62 -2.96
CA SER A 114 5.58 11.33 -4.11
C SER A 114 5.36 12.60 -4.95
N PRO A 115 5.28 12.47 -6.30
CA PRO A 115 4.83 13.51 -7.21
C PRO A 115 3.53 14.22 -6.80
N ILE A 116 2.63 13.56 -6.06
CA ILE A 116 1.38 14.15 -5.56
C ILE A 116 1.62 15.42 -4.72
N PHE A 117 2.75 15.49 -4.01
CA PHE A 117 3.09 16.60 -3.12
C PHE A 117 3.94 17.69 -3.80
N LEU A 118 4.26 17.54 -5.10
CA LEU A 118 5.11 18.51 -5.79
C LEU A 118 4.34 19.78 -6.12
N ALA A 119 4.88 20.92 -5.71
CA ALA A 119 4.36 22.22 -6.09
C ALA A 119 4.53 22.45 -7.60
N PRO A 120 3.49 22.92 -8.31
CA PRO A 120 3.61 23.33 -9.71
C PRO A 120 4.74 24.35 -9.90
N GLY A 121 5.61 24.13 -10.88
CA GLY A 121 6.76 24.99 -11.17
C GLY A 121 7.99 24.79 -10.28
N SER A 122 7.97 23.82 -9.36
CA SER A 122 9.19 23.35 -8.70
C SER A 122 10.09 22.59 -9.67
N LEU A 123 11.41 22.56 -9.41
CA LEU A 123 12.38 21.84 -10.25
C LEU A 123 11.98 20.37 -10.46
N SER A 124 11.55 19.68 -9.39
CA SER A 124 11.10 18.29 -9.47
C SER A 124 9.81 18.11 -10.27
N TYR A 125 8.87 19.07 -10.17
CA TYR A 125 7.67 19.06 -10.99
C TYR A 125 8.01 19.25 -12.47
N ASP A 126 8.89 20.21 -12.76
CA ASP A 126 9.32 20.52 -14.12
C ASP A 126 10.12 19.38 -14.75
N ALA A 127 10.88 18.61 -13.96
CA ALA A 127 11.56 17.40 -14.41
C ALA A 127 10.59 16.29 -14.87
N LEU A 128 9.35 16.29 -14.38
CA LEU A 128 8.31 15.34 -14.78
C LEU A 128 7.42 15.88 -15.92
N ARG A 129 7.63 17.11 -16.39
CA ARG A 129 6.84 17.68 -17.48
C ARG A 129 6.89 16.79 -18.72
N HIS A 130 5.73 16.64 -19.36
CA HIS A 130 5.53 15.84 -20.56
C HIS A 130 5.76 14.32 -20.39
N THR A 131 5.93 13.84 -19.15
CA THR A 131 5.96 12.40 -18.86
C THR A 131 4.56 11.86 -18.60
N SER A 132 4.36 10.56 -18.84
CA SER A 132 3.13 9.87 -18.44
C SER A 132 2.91 9.91 -16.92
N LEU A 133 3.99 9.88 -16.13
CA LEU A 133 3.92 9.94 -14.67
C LEU A 133 3.27 11.23 -14.16
N LEU A 134 3.60 12.40 -14.72
CA LEU A 134 2.97 13.65 -14.32
C LEU A 134 1.47 13.65 -14.66
N ARG A 135 1.10 13.14 -15.83
CA ARG A 135 -0.31 13.01 -16.22
C ARG A 135 -1.07 12.10 -15.25
N THR A 136 -0.52 10.93 -14.93
CA THR A 136 -1.10 10.00 -13.95
C THR A 136 -1.22 10.64 -12.57
N THR A 137 -0.21 11.43 -12.16
CA THR A 137 -0.23 12.17 -10.89
C THR A 137 -1.39 13.16 -10.85
N GLN A 138 -1.60 13.95 -11.91
CA GLN A 138 -2.70 14.93 -11.98
C GLN A 138 -4.08 14.28 -11.98
N VAL A 139 -4.24 13.16 -12.71
CA VAL A 139 -5.48 12.38 -12.69
C VAL A 139 -5.76 11.85 -11.27
N LEU A 140 -4.74 11.32 -10.60
CA LEU A 140 -4.86 10.83 -9.24
C LEU A 140 -5.18 11.96 -8.24
N GLN A 141 -4.62 13.17 -8.40
CA GLN A 141 -4.98 14.34 -7.57
C GLN A 141 -6.48 14.66 -7.68
N GLY A 142 -7.01 14.69 -8.91
CA GLY A 142 -8.43 14.93 -9.15
C GLY A 142 -9.33 13.85 -8.55
N GLN A 143 -8.92 12.58 -8.64
CA GLN A 143 -9.66 11.46 -8.05
C GLN A 143 -9.64 11.54 -6.51
N ILE A 144 -8.48 11.76 -5.90
CA ILE A 144 -8.33 11.89 -4.44
C ILE A 144 -9.17 13.04 -3.89
N GLN A 145 -9.27 14.16 -4.61
CA GLN A 145 -10.13 15.28 -4.22
C GLN A 145 -11.61 14.86 -4.20
N GLN A 146 -12.10 14.20 -5.25
CA GLN A 146 -13.49 13.72 -5.30
C GLN A 146 -13.77 12.68 -4.21
N ASP A 147 -12.81 11.79 -3.95
CA ASP A 147 -12.91 10.79 -2.89
C ASP A 147 -12.97 11.44 -1.50
N HIS A 148 -12.20 12.51 -1.26
CA HIS A 148 -12.23 13.27 -0.02
C HIS A 148 -13.57 13.98 0.19
N GLU A 149 -14.09 14.66 -0.83
CA GLU A 149 -15.38 15.36 -0.77
C GLU A 149 -16.53 14.37 -0.45
N ARG A 150 -16.50 13.20 -1.08
CA ARG A 150 -17.43 12.11 -0.82
C ARG A 150 -17.29 11.58 0.62
N LEU A 151 -16.08 11.25 1.05
CA LEU A 151 -15.80 10.75 2.40
C LEU A 151 -16.25 11.75 3.47
N ASN A 152 -15.91 13.02 3.31
CA ASN A 152 -16.27 14.09 4.23
C ASN A 152 -17.80 14.22 4.36
N SER A 153 -18.51 14.17 3.22
CA SER A 153 -19.98 14.17 3.19
C SER A 153 -20.60 12.99 3.95
N LEU A 154 -20.00 11.81 3.85
CA LEU A 154 -20.46 10.61 4.57
C LEU A 154 -20.19 10.70 6.07
N LEU A 155 -19.01 11.16 6.47
CA LEU A 155 -18.68 11.37 7.88
C LEU A 155 -19.56 12.44 8.54
N LYS A 156 -19.94 13.49 7.79
CA LYS A 156 -20.93 14.49 8.26
C LYS A 156 -22.30 13.89 8.50
N GLN A 157 -22.79 13.08 7.56
CA GLN A 157 -24.06 12.38 7.72
C GLN A 157 -24.02 11.45 8.93
N TYR A 158 -22.91 10.75 9.12
CA TYR A 158 -22.68 9.94 10.31
C TYR A 158 -22.76 10.77 11.60
N ASN A 159 -21.97 11.85 11.71
CA ASN A 159 -21.93 12.71 12.90
C ASN A 159 -23.30 13.35 13.21
N ALA A 160 -24.11 13.65 12.18
CA ALA A 160 -25.46 14.19 12.37
C ALA A 160 -26.47 13.17 12.93
N LEU A 161 -26.22 11.87 12.73
CA LEU A 161 -27.10 10.78 13.14
C LEU A 161 -26.70 10.14 14.47
N HIS A 162 -25.52 10.44 15.00
CA HIS A 162 -24.97 9.79 16.18
C HIS A 162 -24.59 10.83 17.25
N GLU A 163 -24.86 10.50 18.50
CA GLU A 163 -24.23 11.18 19.64
C GLU A 163 -22.73 10.85 19.67
N GLU A 164 -21.94 11.68 20.36
CA GLU A 164 -20.47 11.53 20.48
C GLU A 164 -20.02 10.08 20.76
N PRO A 165 -18.85 9.65 20.25
CA PRO A 165 -17.81 10.45 19.60
C PRO A 165 -18.04 10.74 18.10
N HIS A 166 -17.67 11.94 17.65
CA HIS A 166 -17.70 12.34 16.24
C HIS A 166 -16.38 12.09 15.49
N PHE A 167 -16.49 11.81 14.19
CA PHE A 167 -15.33 11.77 13.30
C PHE A 167 -14.90 13.19 12.88
N PRO A 168 -13.60 13.43 12.65
CA PRO A 168 -13.11 14.72 12.16
C PRO A 168 -13.59 14.95 10.72
N VAL A 169 -14.08 16.16 10.44
CA VAL A 169 -14.59 16.61 9.14
C VAL A 169 -14.15 18.05 8.88
N ASP A 170 -14.36 18.55 7.66
CA ASP A 170 -13.98 19.91 7.24
C ASP A 170 -12.57 20.32 7.68
N GLU A 171 -12.46 21.39 8.48
CA GLU A 171 -11.20 21.97 8.97
C GLU A 171 -10.41 21.00 9.86
N ASP A 172 -11.08 20.04 10.50
CA ASP A 172 -10.41 19.01 11.31
C ASP A 172 -9.88 17.86 10.46
N PHE A 173 -10.34 17.72 9.21
CA PHE A 173 -9.84 16.73 8.26
C PHE A 173 -9.80 17.27 6.81
N PRO A 174 -8.95 18.27 6.55
CA PRO A 174 -8.84 18.88 5.23
C PRO A 174 -8.15 17.92 4.22
N LEU A 175 -8.21 18.26 2.93
CA LEU A 175 -7.71 17.42 1.85
C LEU A 175 -6.24 17.02 2.06
N GLU A 176 -5.41 17.92 2.56
CA GLU A 176 -3.98 17.69 2.83
C GLU A 176 -3.78 16.59 3.88
N CYS A 177 -4.61 16.58 4.94
CA CYS A 177 -4.57 15.55 5.97
C CYS A 177 -5.03 14.19 5.44
N TYR A 178 -6.05 14.20 4.57
CA TYR A 178 -6.52 12.99 3.88
C TYR A 178 -5.44 12.42 2.96
N VAL A 179 -4.87 13.25 2.07
CA VAL A 179 -3.77 12.87 1.18
C VAL A 179 -2.60 12.31 1.98
N HIS A 180 -2.18 12.96 3.06
CA HIS A 180 -1.07 12.51 3.89
C HIS A 180 -1.34 11.16 4.58
N SER A 181 -2.57 10.93 5.03
CA SER A 181 -2.98 9.65 5.64
C SER A 181 -3.10 8.55 4.60
N LEU A 182 -3.67 8.85 3.43
CA LEU A 182 -3.77 7.94 2.30
C LEU A 182 -2.39 7.50 1.79
N PHE A 183 -1.42 8.41 1.76
CA PHE A 183 -0.04 8.07 1.41
C PHE A 183 0.69 7.26 2.48
N SER A 184 0.25 7.33 3.73
CA SER A 184 0.65 6.36 4.75
C SER A 184 0.12 4.96 4.38
N VAL A 185 -1.14 4.85 3.95
CA VAL A 185 -1.74 3.60 3.50
C VAL A 185 -1.06 3.05 2.24
N TYR A 186 -0.82 3.87 1.22
CA TYR A 186 -0.21 3.43 -0.04
C TYR A 186 1.22 2.95 0.15
N SER A 187 2.04 3.69 0.89
CA SER A 187 3.47 3.36 1.05
C SER A 187 3.76 2.24 2.04
N ARG A 188 2.80 1.88 2.92
CA ARG A 188 3.03 0.97 4.06
C ARG A 188 1.99 -0.14 4.22
N GLY A 189 0.89 -0.08 3.50
CA GLY A 189 -0.13 -1.12 3.53
C GLY A 189 0.39 -2.40 2.89
N ALA A 190 0.20 -3.50 3.60
CA ALA A 190 0.44 -4.85 3.12
C ALA A 190 -0.89 -5.50 2.77
N ASP A 191 -0.91 -6.23 1.66
CA ASP A 191 -2.05 -7.06 1.31
C ASP A 191 -1.79 -8.46 1.88
N VAL A 192 -2.64 -8.88 2.81
CA VAL A 192 -2.53 -10.17 3.51
C VAL A 192 -3.59 -11.11 3.00
N SER A 193 -3.16 -12.32 2.64
CA SER A 193 -4.03 -13.41 2.21
C SER A 193 -4.42 -14.29 3.40
N PHE A 194 -5.71 -14.54 3.56
CA PHE A 194 -6.30 -15.42 4.56
C PHE A 194 -6.90 -16.66 3.88
N GLY A 195 -6.59 -17.85 4.40
CA GLY A 195 -7.01 -19.13 3.83
C GLY A 195 -6.01 -19.72 2.82
N GLY A 196 -6.20 -20.99 2.46
CA GLY A 196 -5.35 -21.71 1.50
C GLY A 196 -4.38 -22.71 2.12
N ASN A 197 -4.90 -23.82 2.65
CA ASN A 197 -4.11 -25.05 2.87
C ASN A 197 -4.44 -26.14 1.83
N GLY A 198 -5.07 -25.78 0.71
CA GLY A 198 -5.46 -26.69 -0.37
C GLY A 198 -5.99 -25.94 -1.60
N GLU A 199 -5.94 -26.59 -2.77
CA GLU A 199 -6.19 -26.02 -4.11
C GLU A 199 -7.59 -25.41 -4.32
N GLU A 200 -8.55 -25.59 -3.41
CA GLU A 200 -9.94 -25.12 -3.54
C GLU A 200 -10.41 -24.10 -2.46
N SER A 201 -9.52 -23.55 -1.64
CA SER A 201 -9.94 -22.54 -0.65
C SER A 201 -9.99 -21.13 -1.25
N ILE A 202 -11.11 -20.42 -1.07
CA ILE A 202 -11.23 -19.00 -1.37
C ILE A 202 -10.17 -18.25 -0.54
N VAL A 203 -9.21 -17.63 -1.23
CA VAL A 203 -8.22 -16.76 -0.61
C VAL A 203 -8.86 -15.38 -0.44
N ASN A 204 -9.20 -15.03 0.80
CA ASN A 204 -9.64 -13.67 1.12
C ASN A 204 -8.40 -12.79 1.26
N ARG A 205 -8.33 -11.69 0.52
CA ARG A 205 -7.21 -10.74 0.59
C ARG A 205 -7.68 -9.45 1.24
N GLU A 206 -6.99 -8.99 2.28
CA GLU A 206 -7.28 -7.72 2.94
C GLU A 206 -6.03 -6.84 2.99
N ARG A 207 -6.18 -5.58 2.61
CA ARG A 207 -5.15 -4.56 2.81
C ARG A 207 -5.18 -4.05 4.23
N MET A 208 -4.02 -3.99 4.88
CA MET A 208 -3.89 -3.54 6.27
C MET A 208 -2.51 -2.92 6.51
N ILE A 209 -2.38 -2.13 7.58
CA ILE A 209 -1.06 -1.78 8.10
C ILE A 209 -0.65 -2.84 9.12
N VAL A 210 0.47 -3.50 8.88
CA VAL A 210 1.07 -4.45 9.81
C VAL A 210 2.27 -3.76 10.47
N PRO A 211 2.19 -3.43 11.77
CA PRO A 211 3.32 -2.81 12.45
C PRO A 211 4.58 -3.67 12.34
N PHE A 212 5.74 -3.01 12.24
CA PHE A 212 7.06 -3.61 12.04
C PHE A 212 7.29 -4.12 10.60
N LEU A 213 6.32 -4.80 9.98
CA LEU A 213 6.39 -5.17 8.56
C LEU A 213 6.54 -3.92 7.67
N ASP A 214 5.84 -2.83 8.03
CA ASP A 214 5.88 -1.55 7.32
C ASP A 214 7.23 -0.79 7.36
N MET A 215 8.21 -1.32 8.10
CA MET A 215 9.56 -0.75 8.22
C MET A 215 10.56 -1.41 7.27
N PHE A 216 10.22 -2.54 6.65
CA PHE A 216 11.08 -3.21 5.68
C PHE A 216 11.02 -2.47 4.35
N ASN A 217 12.16 -2.02 3.83
CA ASN A 217 12.23 -1.37 2.52
C ASN A 217 12.23 -2.40 1.38
N HIS A 218 12.10 -1.92 0.14
CA HIS A 218 12.05 -2.77 -1.04
C HIS A 218 13.44 -3.18 -1.57
N SER A 219 13.57 -4.45 -1.98
CA SER A 219 14.59 -4.94 -2.90
C SER A 219 13.97 -5.99 -3.82
N SER A 220 14.24 -5.90 -5.13
CA SER A 220 13.77 -6.88 -6.13
C SER A 220 14.37 -8.28 -5.92
N SER A 221 15.54 -8.35 -5.31
CA SER A 221 16.26 -9.60 -5.03
C SER A 221 15.90 -10.23 -3.68
N SER A 222 15.05 -9.57 -2.88
CA SER A 222 14.71 -10.10 -1.56
C SER A 222 13.83 -11.35 -1.66
N THR A 223 14.17 -12.36 -0.86
CA THR A 223 13.38 -13.58 -0.65
C THR A 223 12.59 -13.56 0.66
N VAL A 224 12.74 -12.50 1.46
CA VAL A 224 11.95 -12.29 2.68
C VAL A 224 10.50 -12.10 2.30
N HIS A 225 9.62 -12.83 2.98
CA HIS A 225 8.19 -12.81 2.70
C HIS A 225 7.40 -12.81 4.01
N TYR A 226 6.09 -12.56 3.90
CA TYR A 226 5.19 -12.62 5.03
C TYR A 226 3.97 -13.47 4.71
N LYS A 227 3.39 -14.11 5.73
CA LYS A 227 2.17 -14.92 5.60
C LYS A 227 1.33 -14.85 6.87
N TYR A 228 0.03 -15.02 6.70
CA TYR A 228 -0.87 -15.22 7.84
C TYR A 228 -0.73 -16.66 8.38
N SER A 229 -0.67 -16.79 9.71
CA SER A 229 -0.75 -18.06 10.42
C SER A 229 -2.08 -18.14 11.17
N SER A 230 -2.95 -19.07 10.75
CA SER A 230 -4.23 -19.34 11.43
C SER A 230 -4.05 -19.83 12.85
N ASP A 231 -3.05 -20.69 13.08
CA ASP A 231 -2.84 -21.38 14.36
C ASP A 231 -2.51 -20.38 15.49
N SER A 232 -1.88 -19.28 15.12
CA SER A 232 -1.43 -18.25 16.07
C SER A 232 -2.13 -16.90 15.87
N SER A 233 -3.08 -16.81 14.93
CA SER A 233 -3.77 -15.57 14.52
C SER A 233 -2.81 -14.38 14.39
N SER A 234 -1.77 -14.55 13.57
CA SER A 234 -0.68 -13.58 13.46
C SER A 234 -0.06 -13.54 12.05
N ILE A 235 0.61 -12.45 11.74
CA ILE A 235 1.41 -12.29 10.53
C ILE A 235 2.85 -12.71 10.85
N HIS A 236 3.35 -13.71 10.14
CA HIS A 236 4.73 -14.18 10.24
C HIS A 236 5.55 -13.57 9.12
N ILE A 237 6.70 -12.98 9.47
CA ILE A 237 7.72 -12.51 8.53
C ILE A 237 8.86 -13.53 8.59
N LEU A 238 9.28 -14.06 7.44
CA LEU A 238 10.30 -15.10 7.35
C LEU A 238 11.42 -14.68 6.41
N SER A 239 12.67 -15.07 6.73
CA SER A 239 13.70 -15.11 5.70
C SER A 239 13.32 -16.17 4.67
N GLY A 240 13.67 -15.93 3.42
CA GLY A 240 13.45 -16.93 2.37
C GLY A 240 14.61 -17.91 2.27
N SER A 241 14.82 -18.41 1.06
CA SER A 241 15.84 -19.40 0.68
C SER A 241 17.28 -18.88 0.65
N SER A 242 17.56 -17.78 1.34
CA SER A 242 18.91 -17.22 1.39
C SER A 242 19.18 -16.64 2.77
N PRO A 243 20.36 -16.93 3.36
CA PRO A 243 20.73 -16.37 4.65
C PRO A 243 20.91 -14.86 4.55
N ILE A 244 20.59 -14.17 5.64
CA ILE A 244 20.77 -12.74 5.78
C ILE A 244 22.08 -12.51 6.52
N LYS A 245 22.96 -11.68 5.96
CA LYS A 245 24.26 -11.39 6.57
C LYS A 245 24.15 -10.28 7.62
N SER A 246 24.96 -10.39 8.66
CA SER A 246 25.16 -9.32 9.64
C SER A 246 25.54 -8.01 8.93
N GLY A 247 24.96 -6.91 9.39
CA GLY A 247 25.20 -5.56 8.88
C GLY A 247 24.41 -5.20 7.63
N THR A 248 23.69 -6.14 6.99
CA THR A 248 22.86 -5.82 5.81
C THR A 248 21.45 -5.41 6.18
N GLU A 249 20.84 -4.61 5.31
CA GLU A 249 19.42 -4.30 5.40
C GLU A 249 18.59 -5.53 5.02
N VAL A 250 17.52 -5.76 5.76
CA VAL A 250 16.53 -6.80 5.51
C VAL A 250 15.38 -6.15 4.77
N ASN A 251 15.25 -6.48 3.49
CA ASN A 251 14.26 -5.90 2.59
C ASN A 251 13.10 -6.87 2.33
N LEU A 252 11.97 -6.36 1.89
CA LEU A 252 10.90 -7.15 1.25
C LEU A 252 10.97 -6.99 -0.27
N ASN A 253 10.37 -7.92 -0.99
CA ASN A 253 10.01 -7.70 -2.38
C ASN A 253 8.56 -7.21 -2.46
N TYR A 254 8.34 -6.00 -2.99
CA TYR A 254 7.00 -5.41 -3.15
C TYR A 254 6.27 -5.92 -4.39
N GLY A 255 6.92 -6.81 -5.15
CA GLY A 255 6.46 -7.34 -6.43
C GLY A 255 7.11 -6.66 -7.62
N ALA A 256 6.66 -7.03 -8.82
CA ALA A 256 7.11 -6.44 -10.08
C ALA A 256 6.48 -5.05 -10.28
N VAL A 257 7.12 -4.02 -9.69
CA VAL A 257 6.63 -2.64 -9.68
C VAL A 257 7.59 -1.72 -10.45
N PRO A 258 7.13 -1.01 -11.49
CA PRO A 258 7.97 -0.10 -12.26
C PRO A 258 8.29 1.17 -11.46
N ASN A 259 9.34 1.90 -11.86
CA ASN A 259 9.79 3.10 -11.18
C ASN A 259 8.72 4.20 -11.15
N SER A 260 7.86 4.27 -12.17
CA SER A 260 6.73 5.20 -12.20
C SER A 260 5.77 4.98 -11.01
N LYS A 261 5.48 3.72 -10.67
CA LYS A 261 4.62 3.36 -9.53
C LYS A 261 5.37 3.44 -8.20
N LEU A 262 6.65 3.02 -8.15
CA LEU A 262 7.48 3.18 -6.95
C LEU A 262 7.55 4.66 -6.54
N LEU A 263 7.81 5.55 -7.50
CA LEU A 263 7.89 6.97 -7.24
C LEU A 263 6.53 7.55 -6.87
N LEU A 264 5.47 7.16 -7.58
CA LEU A 264 4.12 7.67 -7.32
C LEU A 264 3.59 7.27 -5.94
N PHE A 265 3.71 6.01 -5.53
CA PHE A 265 3.04 5.50 -4.32
C PHE A 265 3.96 5.36 -3.10
N TYR A 266 5.27 5.16 -3.33
CA TYR A 266 6.25 4.95 -2.25
C TYR A 266 7.25 6.11 -2.12
N GLY A 267 7.36 6.97 -3.14
CA GLY A 267 8.24 8.16 -3.10
C GLY A 267 9.72 7.85 -3.34
N PHE A 268 10.04 6.75 -4.02
CA PHE A 268 11.42 6.45 -4.44
C PHE A 268 11.43 5.76 -5.82
N SER A 269 12.59 5.73 -6.46
CA SER A 269 12.84 4.94 -7.68
C SER A 269 14.16 4.19 -7.51
N LEU A 270 14.31 3.07 -8.20
CA LEU A 270 15.54 2.30 -8.25
C LEU A 270 16.30 2.63 -9.53
N GLN A 271 17.63 2.72 -9.45
CA GLN A 271 18.49 3.05 -10.59
C GLN A 271 18.42 1.98 -11.69
N ASP A 272 18.51 0.71 -11.29
CA ASP A 272 18.53 -0.45 -12.19
C ASP A 272 17.33 -1.37 -11.87
N ASN A 273 16.11 -0.84 -12.06
CA ASN A 273 14.89 -1.63 -11.82
C ASN A 273 14.64 -2.59 -13.00
N GLU A 274 14.89 -3.88 -12.79
CA GLU A 274 14.62 -4.92 -13.80
C GLU A 274 13.13 -5.04 -14.16
N GLU A 275 12.25 -4.58 -13.27
CA GLU A 275 10.79 -4.59 -13.47
C GLU A 275 10.26 -3.24 -13.99
N ASP A 276 11.16 -2.35 -14.44
CA ASP A 276 10.73 -1.08 -15.03
C ASP A 276 10.11 -1.27 -16.41
N PHE A 277 9.00 -0.55 -16.62
CA PHE A 277 8.32 -0.50 -17.90
C PHE A 277 7.55 0.81 -18.07
N VAL A 278 7.25 1.11 -19.32
CA VAL A 278 6.31 2.16 -19.70
C VAL A 278 5.13 1.57 -20.45
N ASP A 279 3.97 2.18 -20.27
CA ASP A 279 2.76 1.82 -21.00
C ASP A 279 2.75 2.50 -22.37
N ILE A 280 2.47 1.71 -23.41
CA ILE A 280 2.29 2.15 -24.78
C ILE A 280 0.84 1.91 -25.19
N TYR A 281 0.15 2.98 -25.57
CA TYR A 281 -1.22 2.91 -26.03
C TYR A 281 -1.26 2.89 -27.56
N VAL A 282 -1.71 1.76 -28.12
CA VAL A 282 -1.99 1.61 -29.56
C VAL A 282 -3.46 1.21 -29.74
N PRO A 283 -4.39 2.17 -29.55
CA PRO A 283 -5.80 1.87 -29.67
C PRO A 283 -6.17 1.58 -31.12
N LEU A 284 -6.97 0.54 -31.32
CA LEU A 284 -7.71 0.39 -32.57
C LEU A 284 -8.75 1.51 -32.58
N GLN A 285 -8.75 2.36 -33.61
CA GLN A 285 -9.73 3.42 -33.74
C GLN A 285 -11.13 2.85 -34.03
N GLU A 286 -12.16 3.54 -33.56
CA GLU A 286 -13.54 3.25 -33.93
C GLU A 286 -13.78 3.60 -35.40
N GLY A 287 -14.65 2.84 -36.07
CA GLY A 287 -15.02 3.07 -37.47
C GLY A 287 -13.97 2.67 -38.51
N VAL A 288 -12.84 2.06 -38.10
CA VAL A 288 -11.86 1.50 -39.04
C VAL A 288 -12.42 0.23 -39.68
N ASP A 289 -12.31 0.14 -41.01
CA ASP A 289 -12.71 -1.04 -41.76
C ASP A 289 -12.01 -2.31 -41.23
N GLY A 290 -12.81 -3.36 -41.07
CA GLY A 290 -12.34 -4.66 -40.60
C GLY A 290 -11.96 -4.68 -39.11
N ARG A 291 -12.44 -3.73 -38.29
CA ARG A 291 -12.09 -3.67 -36.85
C ARG A 291 -12.44 -4.96 -36.13
N GLU A 292 -13.65 -5.49 -36.33
CA GLU A 292 -14.08 -6.71 -35.64
C GLU A 292 -13.24 -7.91 -36.06
N GLU A 293 -12.91 -8.01 -37.34
CA GLU A 293 -12.05 -9.05 -37.91
C GLU A 293 -10.62 -8.95 -37.34
N LYS A 294 -10.07 -7.73 -37.23
CA LYS A 294 -8.76 -7.49 -36.60
C LYS A 294 -8.75 -7.91 -35.14
N VAL A 295 -9.78 -7.54 -34.37
CA VAL A 295 -9.89 -7.94 -32.96
C VAL A 295 -10.00 -9.46 -32.83
N LYS A 296 -10.86 -10.11 -33.62
CA LYS A 296 -11.00 -11.57 -33.62
C LYS A 296 -9.68 -12.27 -33.97
N LEU A 297 -8.94 -11.76 -34.96
CA LEU A 297 -7.64 -12.30 -35.37
C LEU A 297 -6.57 -12.15 -34.28
N LEU A 298 -6.53 -10.99 -33.62
CA LEU A 298 -5.62 -10.74 -32.50
C LEU A 298 -5.95 -11.63 -31.30
N GLN A 299 -7.23 -11.76 -30.94
CA GLN A 299 -7.65 -12.63 -29.83
C GLN A 299 -7.42 -14.12 -30.14
N ALA A 300 -7.56 -14.54 -31.39
CA ALA A 300 -7.24 -15.91 -31.81
C ALA A 300 -5.73 -16.20 -31.72
N SER A 301 -4.88 -15.20 -31.96
CA SER A 301 -3.42 -15.33 -31.91
C SER A 301 -2.85 -15.10 -30.50
N PHE A 302 -3.53 -14.27 -29.72
CA PHE A 302 -3.15 -13.83 -28.37
C PHE A 302 -4.40 -13.83 -27.49
N PRO A 303 -4.71 -14.94 -26.80
CA PRO A 303 -5.95 -15.09 -26.02
C PRO A 303 -6.17 -14.00 -24.96
N ASP A 304 -5.08 -13.47 -24.39
CA ASP A 304 -5.11 -12.41 -23.38
C ASP A 304 -5.16 -11.00 -23.97
N PHE A 305 -5.28 -10.86 -25.29
CA PHE A 305 -5.39 -9.56 -25.93
C PHE A 305 -6.70 -8.87 -25.56
N ILE A 306 -6.56 -7.71 -24.91
CA ILE A 306 -7.67 -6.82 -24.57
C ILE A 306 -7.60 -5.60 -25.49
N PRO A 307 -8.61 -5.38 -26.37
CA PRO A 307 -8.63 -4.22 -27.24
C PRO A 307 -8.48 -2.91 -26.47
N ASN A 308 -7.60 -2.03 -26.97
CA ASN A 308 -7.32 -0.70 -26.40
C ASN A 308 -6.71 -0.68 -24.98
N ALA A 309 -6.37 -1.84 -24.41
CA ALA A 309 -5.50 -1.88 -23.23
C ALA A 309 -4.08 -1.42 -23.60
N PRO A 310 -3.34 -0.79 -22.67
CA PRO A 310 -1.94 -0.47 -22.91
C PRO A 310 -1.10 -1.75 -23.02
N PHE A 311 -0.09 -1.70 -23.87
CA PHE A 311 1.00 -2.66 -23.91
C PHE A 311 2.13 -2.19 -23.00
N THR A 312 2.89 -3.12 -22.43
CA THR A 312 4.06 -2.79 -21.62
C THR A 312 5.34 -2.90 -22.43
N LEU A 313 6.20 -1.89 -22.34
CA LEU A 313 7.56 -1.92 -22.88
C LEU A 313 8.54 -1.96 -21.71
N LYS A 314 9.15 -3.13 -21.48
CA LYS A 314 10.17 -3.32 -20.43
C LYS A 314 11.52 -2.73 -20.83
N SER A 315 12.35 -2.43 -19.83
CA SER A 315 13.77 -2.12 -20.06
C SER A 315 14.44 -3.32 -20.77
N GLY A 316 15.08 -3.08 -21.92
CA GLY A 316 15.58 -4.12 -22.83
C GLY A 316 14.99 -4.07 -24.25
N GLY A 317 13.88 -3.34 -24.46
CA GLY A 317 13.46 -2.86 -25.78
C GLY A 317 12.72 -3.86 -26.68
N CYS A 318 12.32 -5.02 -26.18
CA CYS A 318 11.47 -5.93 -26.95
C CYS A 318 10.01 -5.47 -26.89
N LEU A 319 9.42 -5.16 -28.04
CA LEU A 319 7.97 -4.99 -28.14
C LEU A 319 7.29 -6.34 -27.88
N PRO A 320 6.16 -6.38 -27.16
CA PRO A 320 5.42 -7.61 -26.97
C PRO A 320 4.99 -8.17 -28.33
N PRO A 321 4.98 -9.51 -28.54
CA PRO A 321 4.61 -10.09 -29.84
C PRO A 321 3.21 -9.69 -30.33
N SER A 322 2.28 -9.37 -29.42
CA SER A 322 0.95 -8.87 -29.74
C SER A 322 0.94 -7.45 -30.33
N LEU A 323 2.07 -6.76 -30.34
CA LEU A 323 2.27 -5.44 -30.92
C LEU A 323 3.06 -5.48 -32.25
N LEU A 324 3.64 -6.63 -32.61
CA LEU A 324 4.40 -6.83 -33.85
C LEU A 324 3.51 -7.41 -34.95
#